data_AF-A0AAF0MIS4-F1
#
_entry.id   AF-A0AAF0MIS4-F1
#
_cell.length_a   1.000
_cell.length_b   1.000
_cell.length_c   1.000
_cell.angle_alpha   90.00
_cell.angle_beta   90.00
_cell.angle_gamma   90.00
#
_symmetry.space_group_name_H-M   'P 1'
#
loop_
_entity.id
_entity.type
_entity.pdbx_description
1 polymer ?
#
loop_
_entity_poly.entity_id
_entity_poly.type
_entity_poly.pdbx_seq_one_letter_code
_entity_poly.pdbx_strand_id
1 'polypeptide(L)'
;MPLTDAELETLFRDAELPAREEFKALTASLAQKYPYEVGRTRIVFHRGDDVLKVPLTDEGLHGSSWEAEWSERYGKTGFIPIADSSIEYIDDLPVLRMERVQMIAGDQWKTLPAWIGSVDCMQVGYTAAGELVAFDL
;
A
#
# COMPACT_ATOMS: atom_id res chain seq x y z
N MET A 1 0.06 10.79 14.99
CA MET A 1 -0.42 12.16 15.23
C MET A 1 -1.58 12.38 14.29
N PRO A 2 -2.72 12.96 14.70
CA PRO A 2 -3.79 13.26 13.76
C PRO A 2 -3.27 14.23 12.68
N LEU A 3 -3.70 14.04 11.44
CA LEU A 3 -3.41 14.96 10.33
C LEU A 3 -4.29 16.20 10.47
N THR A 4 -3.69 17.37 10.27
CA THR A 4 -4.40 18.66 10.18
C THR A 4 -5.01 18.85 8.80
N ASP A 5 -6.00 19.75 8.68
CA ASP A 5 -6.61 20.08 7.39
C ASP A 5 -5.59 20.58 6.36
N ALA A 6 -4.62 21.39 6.79
CA ALA A 6 -3.57 21.90 5.91
C ALA A 6 -2.64 20.79 5.39
N GLU A 7 -2.32 19.80 6.24
CA GLU A 7 -1.56 18.63 5.82
C GLU A 7 -2.38 17.79 4.84
N LEU A 8 -3.67 17.56 5.12
CA LEU A 8 -4.55 16.82 4.22
C LEU A 8 -4.67 17.48 2.84
N GLU A 9 -4.82 18.81 2.77
CA GLU A 9 -4.81 19.52 1.48
C GLU A 9 -3.49 19.37 0.72
N THR A 10 -2.37 19.32 1.44
CA THR A 10 -1.05 19.10 0.83
C THR A 10 -0.89 17.68 0.30
N LEU A 11 -1.44 16.69 1.00
CA LEU A 11 -1.42 15.28 0.60
C LEU A 11 -2.31 15.03 -0.62
N PHE A 12 -3.55 15.54 -0.58
CA PHE A 12 -4.55 15.38 -1.63
C PHE A 12 -4.41 16.44 -2.73
N ARG A 13 -3.21 16.64 -3.25
CA ARG A 13 -2.96 17.68 -4.27
C ARG A 13 -3.49 17.34 -5.67
N ASP A 14 -3.87 16.09 -5.91
CA ASP A 14 -4.40 15.63 -7.20
C ASP A 14 -5.89 15.99 -7.31
N ALA A 15 -6.22 16.87 -8.25
CA ALA A 15 -7.58 17.31 -8.50
C ALA A 15 -8.41 16.28 -9.28
N GLU A 16 -7.75 15.31 -9.93
CA GLU A 16 -8.40 14.29 -10.76
C GLU A 16 -8.74 13.03 -9.98
N LEU A 17 -8.29 12.90 -8.72
CA LEU A 17 -8.66 11.77 -7.86
C LEU A 17 -10.19 11.75 -7.67
N PRO A 18 -10.90 10.70 -8.14
CA PRO A 18 -12.33 10.57 -7.88
C PRO A 18 -12.60 10.45 -6.38
N ALA A 19 -13.72 11.04 -5.93
CA ALA A 19 -14.11 11.07 -4.52
C ALA A 19 -13.01 11.61 -3.57
N ARG A 20 -12.23 12.61 -4.04
CA ARG A 20 -11.12 13.22 -3.30
C ARG A 20 -11.52 13.65 -1.89
N GLU A 21 -12.65 14.33 -1.72
CA GLU A 21 -13.05 14.84 -0.41
C GLU A 21 -13.41 13.71 0.55
N GLU A 22 -14.04 12.66 0.04
CA GLU A 22 -14.40 11.47 0.79
C GLU A 22 -13.13 10.69 1.20
N PHE A 23 -12.15 10.52 0.31
CA PHE A 23 -10.84 9.96 0.64
C PHE A 23 -10.08 10.81 1.66
N LYS A 24 -10.17 12.14 1.58
CA LYS A 24 -9.59 13.06 2.56
C LYS A 24 -10.20 12.86 3.94
N ALA A 25 -11.53 12.77 4.02
CA ALA A 25 -12.25 12.53 5.26
C ALA A 25 -11.93 11.14 5.86
N LEU A 26 -11.88 10.10 5.01
CA LEU A 26 -11.46 8.76 5.43
C LEU A 26 -10.04 8.77 5.98
N THR A 27 -9.11 9.43 5.29
CA THR A 27 -7.71 9.57 5.73
C THR A 27 -7.60 10.25 7.09
N ALA A 28 -8.36 11.32 7.33
CA ALA A 28 -8.41 12.00 8.62
C ALA A 28 -8.90 11.07 9.74
N SER A 29 -9.95 10.27 9.47
CA SER A 29 -10.51 9.28 10.40
C SER A 29 -9.52 8.16 10.72
N LEU A 30 -8.81 7.64 9.71
CA LEU A 30 -7.82 6.57 9.88
C LEU A 30 -6.56 7.06 10.62
N ALA A 31 -6.11 8.29 10.36
CA ALA A 31 -4.93 8.89 11.01
C ALA A 31 -5.10 9.10 12.53
N GLN A 32 -6.34 9.15 13.02
CA GLN A 32 -6.64 9.16 14.45
C GLN A 32 -6.49 7.78 15.11
N LYS A 33 -6.60 6.70 14.33
CA LYS A 33 -6.70 5.32 14.81
C LYS A 33 -5.42 4.52 14.61
N TYR A 34 -4.71 4.78 13.52
CA TYR A 34 -3.59 3.93 13.08
C TYR A 34 -2.33 4.76 12.82
N PRO A 35 -1.14 4.20 13.14
CA PRO A 35 0.12 4.72 12.60
C PRO A 35 0.09 4.68 11.07
N TYR A 36 0.78 5.63 10.44
CA TYR A 36 0.81 5.72 8.99
C TYR A 36 2.15 6.19 8.43
N GLU A 37 2.36 5.88 7.16
CA GLU A 37 3.47 6.31 6.32
C GLU A 37 2.92 6.97 5.06
N VAL A 38 3.47 8.14 4.70
CA VAL A 38 3.02 8.90 3.53
C VAL A 38 3.94 8.57 2.36
N GLY A 39 3.38 7.91 1.34
CA GLY A 39 4.03 7.71 0.06
C GLY A 39 3.69 8.81 -0.96
N ARG A 40 4.19 8.65 -2.19
CA ARG A 40 3.95 9.60 -3.28
C ARG A 40 2.49 9.60 -3.76
N THR A 41 1.92 8.41 -3.92
CA THR A 41 0.61 8.19 -4.54
C THR A 41 -0.43 7.66 -3.56
N ARG A 42 0.02 7.14 -2.40
CA ARG A 42 -0.82 6.50 -1.38
C ARG A 42 -0.29 6.80 0.01
N ILE A 43 -1.18 6.85 0.98
CA ILE A 43 -0.86 6.82 2.41
C ILE A 43 -1.16 5.43 2.95
N VAL A 44 -0.24 4.87 3.72
CA VAL A 44 -0.31 3.50 4.24
C VAL A 44 -0.62 3.56 5.73
N PHE A 45 -1.70 2.95 6.18
CA PHE A 45 -2.10 2.82 7.58
C PHE A 45 -1.84 1.41 8.07
N HIS A 46 -1.17 1.26 9.22
CA HIS A 46 -0.82 -0.05 9.76
C HIS A 46 -1.88 -0.56 10.75
N ARG A 47 -2.59 -1.65 10.40
CA ARG A 47 -3.58 -2.32 11.26
C ARG A 47 -3.06 -3.70 11.68
N GLY A 48 -2.33 -3.80 12.79
CA GLY A 48 -1.94 -5.11 13.35
C GLY A 48 -1.25 -6.05 12.36
N ASP A 49 -2.02 -6.97 11.77
CA ASP A 49 -1.66 -8.01 10.79
C ASP A 49 -1.70 -7.57 9.32
N ASP A 50 -2.28 -6.40 9.01
CA ASP A 50 -2.37 -5.88 7.65
C ASP A 50 -2.06 -4.37 7.57
N VAL A 51 -2.07 -3.85 6.34
CA VAL A 51 -2.02 -2.43 6.05
C VAL A 51 -3.19 -2.05 5.14
N LEU A 52 -3.67 -0.82 5.30
CA LEU A 52 -4.58 -0.16 4.35
C LEU A 52 -3.81 0.90 3.58
N LYS A 53 -3.81 0.84 2.26
CA LYS A 53 -3.32 1.92 1.41
C LYS A 53 -4.50 2.74 0.89
N VAL A 54 -4.57 4.01 1.28
CA VAL A 54 -5.55 4.96 0.77
C VAL A 54 -4.91 5.77 -0.37
N PRO A 55 -5.56 5.87 -1.55
CA PRO A 55 -5.03 6.67 -2.64
C PRO A 55 -5.00 8.16 -2.29
N LEU A 56 -3.90 8.81 -2.63
CA LEU A 56 -3.72 10.27 -2.60
C LEU A 56 -3.82 10.88 -4.00
N THR A 57 -3.70 10.05 -5.04
CA THR A 57 -3.71 10.41 -6.45
C THR A 57 -4.48 9.37 -7.27
N ASP A 58 -4.93 9.73 -8.47
CA ASP A 58 -5.58 8.80 -9.40
C ASP A 58 -4.65 7.63 -9.78
N GLU A 59 -3.35 7.91 -9.93
CA GLU A 59 -2.30 6.88 -10.09
C GLU A 59 -2.29 5.88 -8.92
N GLY A 60 -2.43 6.37 -7.68
CA GLY A 60 -2.49 5.51 -6.50
C GLY A 60 -3.74 4.63 -6.45
N LEU A 61 -4.86 5.13 -6.96
CA LEU A 61 -6.10 4.36 -7.08
C LEU A 61 -5.95 3.24 -8.11
N HIS A 62 -5.41 3.55 -9.29
CA HIS A 62 -5.14 2.55 -10.33
C HIS A 62 -4.11 1.51 -9.88
N GLY A 63 -3.03 1.94 -9.22
CA GLY A 63 -2.03 1.05 -8.66
C GLY A 63 -2.59 0.10 -7.60
N SER A 64 -3.56 0.57 -6.80
CA SER A 64 -4.28 -0.29 -5.84
C SER A 64 -5.06 -1.40 -6.54
N SER A 65 -5.80 -1.08 -7.60
CA SER A 65 -6.54 -2.08 -8.40
C SER A 65 -5.59 -3.07 -9.07
N TRP A 66 -4.47 -2.59 -9.62
CA TRP A 66 -3.46 -3.44 -10.27
C TRP A 66 -2.81 -4.42 -9.30
N GLU A 67 -2.41 -3.97 -8.10
CA GLU A 67 -1.83 -4.84 -7.07
C GLU A 67 -2.82 -5.93 -6.63
N ALA A 68 -4.08 -5.56 -6.41
CA ALA A 68 -5.12 -6.52 -6.04
C ALA A 68 -5.36 -7.57 -7.16
N GLU A 69 -5.47 -7.14 -8.42
CA GLU A 69 -5.62 -8.06 -9.55
C GLU A 69 -4.40 -8.98 -9.71
N TRP A 70 -3.19 -8.44 -9.55
CA TRP A 70 -1.96 -9.24 -9.63
C TRP A 70 -1.90 -10.27 -8.51
N SER A 71 -2.27 -9.88 -7.29
CA SER A 71 -2.35 -10.78 -6.14
C SER A 71 -3.36 -11.90 -6.36
N GLU A 72 -4.57 -11.57 -6.84
CA GLU A 72 -5.60 -12.56 -7.18
C GLU A 72 -5.11 -13.54 -8.26
N ARG A 73 -4.44 -13.03 -9.30
CA ARG A 73 -4.05 -13.82 -10.46
C ARG A 73 -2.83 -14.70 -10.24
N TYR A 74 -1.84 -14.23 -9.48
CA TYR A 74 -0.52 -14.88 -9.37
C TYR A 74 -0.14 -15.22 -7.92
N GLY A 75 -0.63 -14.45 -6.96
CA GLY A 75 -0.32 -14.56 -5.54
C GLY A 75 1.17 -14.68 -5.24
N LYS A 76 1.50 -15.50 -4.25
CA LYS A 76 2.88 -15.75 -3.79
C LYS A 76 3.69 -16.71 -4.65
N THR A 77 3.07 -17.25 -5.70
CA THR A 77 3.70 -18.24 -6.59
C THR A 77 4.04 -17.71 -7.97
N GLY A 78 3.72 -16.44 -8.24
CA GLY A 78 3.99 -15.77 -9.50
C GLY A 78 5.48 -15.57 -9.81
N PHE A 79 5.76 -15.07 -11.02
CA PHE A 79 7.11 -14.67 -11.41
C PHE A 79 7.67 -13.57 -10.50
N ILE A 80 6.81 -12.63 -10.10
CA ILE A 80 7.01 -11.73 -8.98
C ILE A 80 5.96 -12.13 -7.92
N PRO A 81 6.36 -12.86 -6.87
CA PRO A 81 5.50 -13.10 -5.71
C PRO A 81 5.06 -11.77 -5.12
N ILE A 82 3.77 -11.60 -4.88
CA ILE A 82 3.22 -10.40 -4.23
C ILE A 82 2.55 -10.78 -2.92
N ALA A 83 2.57 -9.85 -1.97
CA ALA A 83 1.79 -9.92 -0.75
C ALA A 83 0.30 -10.10 -1.06
N ASP A 84 -0.39 -10.89 -0.24
CA ASP A 84 -1.83 -11.07 -0.33
C ASP A 84 -2.51 -9.70 -0.21
N SER A 85 -3.21 -9.28 -1.27
CA SER A 85 -3.86 -7.98 -1.32
C SER A 85 -5.22 -8.06 -2.01
N SER A 86 -6.11 -7.16 -1.60
CA SER A 86 -7.49 -7.10 -2.09
C SER A 86 -8.05 -5.70 -1.89
N ILE A 87 -9.04 -5.34 -2.70
CA ILE A 87 -9.78 -4.09 -2.50
C ILE A 87 -10.78 -4.27 -1.35
N GLU A 88 -10.62 -3.47 -0.31
CA GLU A 88 -11.57 -3.32 0.80
C GLU A 88 -12.37 -2.04 0.56
N TYR A 89 -13.69 -2.08 0.74
CA TYR A 89 -14.54 -0.89 0.61
C TYR A 89 -14.86 -0.34 1.99
N ILE A 90 -14.52 0.94 2.23
CA ILE A 90 -14.85 1.67 3.46
C ILE A 90 -15.66 2.89 3.07
N ASP A 91 -16.92 2.96 3.51
CA ASP A 91 -17.85 4.02 3.12
C ASP A 91 -17.93 4.20 1.58
N ASP A 92 -18.07 3.08 0.87
CA ASP A 92 -18.08 2.97 -0.61
C ASP A 92 -16.78 3.41 -1.32
N LEU A 93 -15.72 3.71 -0.58
CA LEU A 93 -14.42 4.04 -1.15
C LEU A 93 -13.52 2.80 -1.25
N PRO A 94 -12.94 2.53 -2.43
CA PRO A 94 -11.98 1.44 -2.59
C PRO A 94 -10.64 1.81 -1.96
N VAL A 95 -10.17 0.98 -1.02
CA VAL A 95 -8.82 1.06 -0.45
C VAL A 95 -8.12 -0.28 -0.62
N LEU A 96 -6.79 -0.29 -0.78
CA LEU A 96 -6.06 -1.54 -0.85
C LEU A 96 -5.81 -2.07 0.56
N ARG A 97 -6.34 -3.24 0.87
CA ARG A 97 -5.89 -4.04 2.02
C ARG A 97 -4.77 -4.95 1.56
N MET A 98 -3.66 -4.97 2.29
CA MET A 98 -2.51 -5.85 2.00
C MET A 98 -1.97 -6.46 3.29
N GLU A 99 -1.63 -7.75 3.27
CA GLU A 99 -1.00 -8.40 4.43
C GLU A 99 0.28 -7.66 4.85
N ARG A 100 0.61 -7.72 6.14
CA ARG A 100 1.79 -7.03 6.63
C ARG A 100 3.06 -7.76 6.23
N VAL A 101 3.98 -7.01 5.64
CA VAL A 101 5.29 -7.48 5.21
C VAL A 101 6.40 -6.84 6.05
N GLN A 102 7.35 -7.65 6.52
CA GLN A 102 8.56 -7.18 7.19
C GLN A 102 9.58 -6.76 6.13
N MET A 103 9.93 -5.48 6.10
CA MET A 103 10.95 -4.96 5.18
C MET A 103 12.31 -5.65 5.37
N ILE A 104 13.02 -5.81 4.27
CA ILE A 104 14.40 -6.32 4.26
C ILE A 104 15.34 -5.33 4.95
N ALA A 105 16.22 -5.83 5.82
CA ALA A 105 17.20 -5.02 6.53
C ALA A 105 18.63 -5.58 6.42
N GLY A 106 19.61 -4.67 6.43
CA GLY A 106 21.03 -5.00 6.56
C GLY A 106 21.55 -5.96 5.50
N ASP A 107 22.21 -7.03 5.94
CA ASP A 107 22.88 -7.99 5.04
C ASP A 107 21.91 -8.89 4.26
N GLN A 108 20.61 -8.90 4.59
CA GLN A 108 19.61 -9.69 3.88
C GLN A 108 19.52 -9.34 2.39
N TRP A 109 19.80 -8.08 2.02
CA TRP A 109 19.84 -7.61 0.64
C TRP A 109 20.84 -8.35 -0.25
N LYS A 110 21.89 -8.96 0.33
CA LYS A 110 22.97 -9.62 -0.42
C LYS A 110 22.59 -10.99 -0.97
N THR A 111 21.52 -11.59 -0.46
CA THR A 111 21.13 -12.98 -0.79
C THR A 111 19.77 -13.06 -1.48
N LEU A 112 19.23 -11.92 -1.93
CA LEU A 112 17.90 -11.88 -2.54
C LEU A 112 17.93 -12.38 -3.99
N PRO A 113 16.84 -13.02 -4.45
CA PRO A 113 16.71 -13.51 -5.82
C PRO A 113 16.65 -12.36 -6.84
N ALA A 114 17.08 -12.62 -8.08
CA ALA A 114 17.19 -11.58 -9.11
C ALA A 114 15.87 -10.86 -9.46
N TRP A 115 14.72 -11.50 -9.26
CA TRP A 115 13.42 -10.90 -9.59
C TRP A 115 13.11 -9.63 -8.79
N ILE A 116 13.75 -9.41 -7.64
CA ILE A 116 13.58 -8.16 -6.86
C ILE A 116 13.99 -6.92 -7.67
N GLY A 117 14.92 -7.07 -8.62
CA GLY A 117 15.36 -5.97 -9.47
C GLY A 117 14.33 -5.55 -10.50
N SER A 118 13.25 -6.32 -10.64
CA SER A 118 12.08 -6.01 -11.47
C SER A 118 10.92 -5.39 -10.68
N VAL A 119 11.07 -5.20 -9.37
CA VAL A 119 10.08 -4.58 -8.48
C VAL A 119 10.41 -3.10 -8.30
N ASP A 120 9.42 -2.21 -8.40
CA ASP A 120 9.65 -0.78 -8.23
C ASP A 120 10.28 -0.47 -6.86
N CYS A 121 11.34 0.34 -6.90
CA CYS A 121 12.13 0.73 -5.74
C CYS A 121 12.59 -0.45 -4.84
N MET A 122 12.62 -1.69 -5.37
CA MET A 122 12.86 -2.93 -4.62
C MET A 122 11.98 -3.08 -3.38
N GLN A 123 10.70 -2.68 -3.46
CA GLN A 123 9.74 -2.77 -2.35
C GLN A 123 9.30 -4.21 -2.10
N VAL A 124 10.19 -4.96 -1.45
CA VAL A 124 10.03 -6.38 -1.09
C VAL A 124 10.29 -6.62 0.39
N GLY A 125 9.72 -7.70 0.92
CA GLY A 125 9.97 -8.14 2.29
C GLY A 125 9.39 -9.50 2.60
N TYR A 126 9.46 -9.92 3.86
CA TYR A 126 9.00 -11.22 4.30
C TYR A 126 7.61 -11.18 4.91
N THR A 127 6.73 -12.09 4.50
CA THR A 127 5.46 -12.35 5.19
C THR A 127 5.71 -12.95 6.58
N ALA A 128 4.67 -13.02 7.42
CA ALA A 128 4.76 -13.71 8.71
C ALA A 128 5.12 -15.21 8.58
N ALA A 129 4.87 -15.81 7.41
CA ALA A 129 5.25 -17.19 7.09
C ALA A 129 6.71 -17.31 6.59
N GLY A 130 7.43 -16.20 6.42
CA GLY A 130 8.80 -16.17 5.92
C GLY A 130 8.92 -16.20 4.39
N GLU A 131 7.84 -15.91 3.67
CA GLU A 131 7.84 -15.86 2.21
C GLU A 131 8.32 -14.48 1.73
N LEU A 132 9.28 -14.44 0.80
CA LEU A 132 9.73 -13.19 0.20
C LEU A 132 8.73 -12.74 -0.88
N VAL A 133 8.13 -11.58 -0.70
CA VAL A 133 7.11 -11.03 -1.58
C VAL A 133 7.35 -9.55 -1.87
N ALA A 134 6.91 -9.07 -3.04
CA ALA A 134 6.72 -7.66 -3.31
C ALA A 134 5.51 -7.12 -2.53
N PHE A 135 5.58 -5.88 -2.08
CA PHE A 135 4.46 -5.16 -1.48
C PHE A 135 4.13 -3.85 -2.22
N ASP A 136 4.77 -3.63 -3.36
CA ASP A 136 4.50 -2.55 -4.33
C ASP A 136 5.01 -3.06 -5.69
N LEU A 137 4.31 -2.80 -6.80
CA LEU A 137 4.67 -3.29 -8.15
C LEU A 137 4.89 -2.16 -9.14
#